data_AF-A0A2D6DRK0-F1
#
_entry.id   AF-A0A2D6DRK0-F1
#
_cell.length_a   1.000
_cell.length_b   1.000
_cell.length_c   1.000
_cell.angle_alpha   90.00
_cell.angle_beta   90.00
_cell.angle_gamma   90.00
#
_symmetry.space_group_name_H-M   'P 1'
#
loop_
_entity.id
_entity.type
_entity.pdbx_description
1 polymer ?
#
loop_
_entity_poly.entity_id
_entity_poly.type
_entity_poly.pdbx_seq_one_letter_code
_entity_poly.pdbx_strand_id
1 'polypeptide(L)'
;MAEDKVSLSAKVWLAIIFILLIGFSLIIFNGKTMDEQRQEFVEQKQEIISTLIDQGQYACCLEKPCVYCIEKTPGHGEGATCHCLQDVVEGRHPCGECIGEILEGHGNKYLSQYFAAAIAEEVGQEHLETLKQIIAQKYDDAACEINQTKECQDE
;
A
#
# COMPACT_ATOMS: atom_id res chain seq x y z
N MET A 1 -1.99 -59.96 -41.65
CA MET A 1 -0.83 -59.07 -41.38
C MET A 1 -1.11 -57.60 -41.76
N ALA A 2 -2.32 -57.09 -41.53
CA ALA A 2 -2.68 -55.70 -41.89
C ALA A 2 -3.12 -54.85 -40.69
N GLU A 3 -3.31 -55.45 -39.51
CA GLU A 3 -3.85 -54.77 -38.32
C GLU A 3 -2.76 -54.02 -37.51
N ASP A 4 -1.48 -54.36 -37.66
CA ASP A 4 -0.40 -53.73 -36.87
C ASP A 4 0.01 -52.34 -37.35
N LYS A 5 -0.22 -51.98 -38.62
CA LYS A 5 0.26 -50.69 -39.17
C LYS A 5 -0.55 -49.48 -38.69
N VAL A 6 -1.83 -49.67 -38.37
CA VAL A 6 -2.73 -48.60 -37.90
C VAL A 6 -2.43 -48.21 -36.44
N SER A 7 -2.01 -49.18 -35.62
CA SER A 7 -1.65 -48.97 -34.21
C SER A 7 -0.39 -48.11 -34.04
N LEU A 8 0.58 -48.26 -34.96
CA LEU A 8 1.84 -47.54 -34.88
C LEU A 8 1.70 -46.06 -35.25
N SER A 9 0.90 -45.72 -36.26
CA SER A 9 0.68 -44.32 -36.66
C SER A 9 -0.07 -43.52 -35.60
N ALA A 10 -1.06 -44.12 -34.92
CA ALA A 10 -1.82 -43.44 -33.88
C ALA A 10 -0.96 -43.08 -32.65
N LYS A 11 -0.06 -43.97 -32.24
CA LYS A 11 0.86 -43.73 -31.11
C LYS A 11 1.87 -42.62 -31.40
N VAL A 12 2.36 -42.54 -32.64
CA VAL A 12 3.28 -41.46 -33.07
C VAL A 12 2.59 -40.10 -33.04
N TRP A 13 1.34 -40.02 -33.54
CA TRP A 13 0.56 -38.77 -33.48
C TRP A 13 0.25 -38.32 -32.05
N LEU A 14 -0.10 -39.25 -31.15
CA LEU A 14 -0.31 -38.94 -29.74
C LEU A 14 0.97 -38.41 -29.07
N ALA A 15 2.13 -38.99 -29.38
CA ALA A 15 3.42 -38.53 -28.86
C ALA A 15 3.76 -37.11 -29.36
N ILE A 16 3.51 -36.81 -30.64
CA ILE A 16 3.75 -35.48 -31.20
C ILE A 16 2.83 -34.43 -30.56
N ILE A 17 1.54 -34.73 -30.40
CA ILE A 17 0.60 -33.83 -29.72
C ILE A 17 1.04 -33.57 -28.29
N PHE A 18 1.49 -34.60 -27.57
CA PHE A 18 1.97 -34.46 -26.21
C PHE A 18 3.23 -33.58 -26.11
N ILE A 19 4.19 -33.75 -27.02
CA ILE A 19 5.39 -32.90 -27.11
C ILE A 19 5.02 -31.45 -27.45
N LEU A 20 4.07 -31.23 -28.36
CA LEU A 20 3.58 -29.89 -28.70
C LEU A 20 2.84 -29.24 -27.53
N LEU A 21 2.03 -29.99 -26.78
CA LEU A 21 1.34 -29.48 -25.59
C LEU A 21 2.34 -29.11 -24.48
N ILE A 22 3.38 -29.92 -24.26
CA ILE A 22 4.45 -29.61 -23.30
C ILE A 22 5.26 -28.39 -23.76
N GLY A 23 5.66 -28.36 -25.03
CA GLY A 23 6.40 -27.24 -25.61
C GLY A 23 5.60 -25.93 -25.57
N PHE A 24 4.31 -25.98 -25.87
CA PHE A 24 3.41 -24.84 -25.77
C PHE A 24 3.25 -24.37 -24.32
N SER A 25 3.17 -25.30 -23.37
CA SER A 25 3.09 -24.96 -21.94
C SER A 25 4.35 -24.23 -21.45
N LEU A 26 5.54 -24.65 -21.90
CA LEU A 26 6.80 -23.99 -21.56
C LEU A 26 6.93 -22.57 -22.14
N ILE A 27 6.33 -22.31 -23.31
CA ILE A 27 6.34 -20.98 -23.95
C ILE A 27 5.47 -19.97 -23.16
N ILE A 28 4.40 -20.43 -22.51
CA ILE A 28 3.52 -19.58 -21.68
C ILE A 28 4.22 -19.17 -20.36
N PHE A 29 5.21 -19.93 -19.88
CA PHE A 29 5.97 -19.65 -18.65
C PHE A 29 7.15 -18.68 -18.85
N ASN A 30 6.99 -17.66 -19.71
CA ASN A 30 7.88 -16.49 -19.64
C ASN A 30 7.52 -15.73 -18.35
N GLY A 31 8.40 -15.80 -17.35
CA GLY A 31 8.21 -15.15 -16.06
C GLY A 31 8.01 -13.65 -16.22
N LYS A 32 7.03 -13.10 -15.49
CA LYS A 32 6.79 -11.66 -15.40
C LYS A 32 8.07 -10.94 -14.97
N THR A 33 8.29 -9.75 -15.50
CA THR A 33 9.38 -8.88 -15.05
C THR A 33 9.11 -8.38 -13.63
N MET A 34 10.15 -7.94 -12.92
CA MET A 34 9.99 -7.33 -11.58
C MET A 34 9.08 -6.10 -11.60
N ASP A 35 9.14 -5.31 -12.69
CA ASP A 35 8.30 -4.12 -12.85
C ASP A 35 6.83 -4.49 -13.03
N GLU A 36 6.54 -5.55 -13.80
CA GLU A 36 5.18 -6.09 -13.95
C GLU A 36 4.64 -6.62 -12.62
N GLN A 37 5.46 -7.35 -11.86
CA GLN A 37 5.06 -7.84 -10.52
C GLN A 37 4.79 -6.69 -9.56
N ARG A 38 5.63 -5.64 -9.57
CA ARG A 38 5.43 -4.45 -8.76
C ARG A 38 4.14 -3.74 -9.13
N GLN A 39 3.84 -3.58 -10.42
CA GLN A 39 2.62 -2.92 -10.87
C GLN A 39 1.39 -3.72 -10.45
N GLU A 40 1.39 -5.03 -10.68
CA GLU A 40 0.32 -5.94 -10.26
C GLU A 40 0.06 -5.85 -8.74
N PHE A 41 1.11 -5.80 -7.93
CA PHE A 41 0.98 -5.59 -6.49
C PHE A 41 0.31 -4.25 -6.15
N VAL A 42 0.70 -3.15 -6.81
CA VAL A 42 0.08 -1.84 -6.57
C VAL A 42 -1.39 -1.86 -6.97
N GLU A 43 -1.75 -2.47 -8.09
CA GLU A 43 -3.14 -2.57 -8.55
C GLU A 43 -4.01 -3.38 -7.56
N GLN A 44 -3.53 -4.56 -7.15
CA GLN A 44 -4.21 -5.38 -6.13
C GLN A 44 -4.37 -4.62 -4.80
N LYS A 45 -3.33 -3.89 -4.38
CA LYS A 45 -3.36 -3.06 -3.18
C LYS A 45 -4.51 -2.04 -3.24
N GLN A 46 -4.64 -1.35 -4.37
CA GLN A 46 -5.68 -0.33 -4.55
C GLN A 46 -7.09 -0.92 -4.60
N GLU A 47 -7.26 -2.09 -5.22
CA GLU A 47 -8.55 -2.80 -5.25
C GLU A 47 -9.01 -3.19 -3.84
N ILE A 48 -8.09 -3.72 -3.01
CA ILE A 48 -8.36 -4.04 -1.61
C ILE A 48 -8.77 -2.78 -0.84
N ILE A 49 -7.98 -1.70 -0.94
CA ILE A 49 -8.28 -0.43 -0.27
C ILE A 49 -9.67 0.09 -0.68
N SER A 50 -9.97 0.12 -1.99
CA SER A 50 -11.26 0.61 -2.49
C SER A 50 -12.42 -0.20 -1.90
N THR A 51 -12.29 -1.52 -1.88
CA THR A 51 -13.32 -2.42 -1.32
C THR A 51 -13.55 -2.14 0.17
N LEU A 52 -12.49 -1.89 0.93
CA LEU A 52 -12.58 -1.62 2.36
C LEU A 52 -13.15 -0.22 2.64
N ILE A 53 -12.84 0.77 1.81
CA ILE A 53 -13.47 2.10 1.88
C ILE A 53 -14.99 1.98 1.70
N ASP A 54 -15.43 1.23 0.68
CA ASP A 54 -16.86 1.01 0.40
C ASP A 54 -17.58 0.31 1.57
N GLN A 55 -16.86 -0.54 2.31
CA GLN A 55 -17.36 -1.22 3.51
C GLN A 55 -17.26 -0.37 4.78
N GLY A 56 -16.68 0.83 4.73
CA GLY A 56 -16.43 1.69 5.89
C GLY A 56 -15.34 1.15 6.82
N GLN A 57 -14.51 0.22 6.34
CA GLN A 57 -13.47 -0.46 7.08
C GLN A 57 -12.07 0.14 6.84
N TYR A 58 -11.99 1.25 6.10
CA TYR A 58 -10.71 1.88 5.77
C TYR A 58 -10.78 3.40 5.83
N ALA A 59 -10.01 3.97 6.77
CA ALA A 59 -9.86 5.39 7.00
C ALA A 59 -8.41 5.69 7.44
N CYS A 60 -7.54 5.86 6.44
CA CYS A 60 -6.12 6.14 6.66
C CYS A 60 -5.88 7.62 7.02
N CYS A 61 -4.88 7.86 7.88
CA CYS A 61 -4.45 9.20 8.27
C CYS A 61 -3.36 9.80 7.36
N LEU A 62 -2.88 9.04 6.36
CA LEU A 62 -1.88 9.47 5.39
C LEU A 62 -2.52 9.92 4.07
N GLU A 63 -1.81 10.72 3.27
CA GLU A 63 -2.26 11.05 1.91
C GLU A 63 -2.21 9.83 0.98
N LYS A 64 -1.18 8.99 1.17
CA LYS A 64 -1.01 7.73 0.45
C LYS A 64 -1.06 6.57 1.43
N PRO A 65 -2.03 5.66 1.29
CA PRO A 65 -2.08 4.41 2.03
C PRO A 65 -0.75 3.64 2.09
N CYS A 66 -0.26 3.41 3.31
CA CYS A 66 0.87 2.52 3.55
C CYS A 66 0.47 1.04 3.42
N VAL A 67 1.46 0.14 3.26
CA VAL A 67 1.20 -1.30 3.10
C VAL A 67 0.77 -1.92 4.43
N TYR A 68 1.28 -1.40 5.54
CA TYR A 68 1.00 -1.97 6.85
C TYR A 68 -0.49 -1.89 7.22
N CYS A 69 -1.21 -0.83 6.81
CA CYS A 69 -2.67 -0.74 7.02
C CYS A 69 -3.48 -1.90 6.40
N ILE A 70 -2.91 -2.66 5.46
CA ILE A 70 -3.56 -3.82 4.84
C ILE A 70 -3.06 -5.12 5.50
N GLU A 71 -1.78 -5.15 5.89
CA GLU A 71 -1.14 -6.35 6.45
C GLU A 71 -1.42 -6.53 7.95
N LYS A 72 -1.30 -5.44 8.73
CA LYS A 72 -1.39 -5.42 10.19
C LYS A 72 -1.91 -4.08 10.69
N THR A 73 -2.95 -4.13 11.50
CA THR A 73 -3.44 -2.94 12.20
C THR A 73 -3.26 -3.14 13.71
N PRO A 74 -2.12 -2.74 14.30
CA PRO A 74 -1.88 -2.84 15.74
C PRO A 74 -3.02 -2.15 16.51
N GLY A 75 -3.55 -2.80 17.53
CA GLY A 75 -4.66 -2.23 18.34
C GLY A 75 -6.05 -2.31 17.69
N HIS A 76 -6.17 -2.63 16.40
CA HIS A 76 -7.44 -2.65 15.65
C HIS A 76 -7.83 -4.03 15.08
N GLY A 77 -7.15 -5.10 15.51
CA GLY A 77 -7.43 -6.48 15.11
C GLY A 77 -6.52 -7.00 14.00
N GLU A 78 -6.52 -8.32 13.79
CA GLU A 78 -5.87 -8.93 12.64
C GLU A 78 -6.71 -8.71 11.38
N GLY A 79 -6.06 -8.30 10.29
CA GLY A 79 -6.71 -8.15 8.98
C GLY A 79 -7.01 -6.69 8.61
N ALA A 80 -7.36 -6.52 7.34
CA ALA A 80 -7.28 -5.30 6.54
C ALA A 80 -8.27 -4.17 6.94
N THR A 81 -8.52 -3.93 8.23
CA THR A 81 -9.31 -2.79 8.68
C THR A 81 -8.37 -1.69 9.16
N CYS A 82 -8.61 -0.45 8.74
CA CYS A 82 -7.81 0.71 9.13
C CYS A 82 -8.73 1.81 9.64
N HIS A 83 -8.54 2.23 10.89
CA HIS A 83 -9.31 3.31 11.52
C HIS A 83 -8.43 4.45 12.04
N CYS A 84 -7.17 4.52 11.59
CA CYS A 84 -6.17 5.47 12.09
C CYS A 84 -6.59 6.94 12.02
N LEU A 85 -7.47 7.30 11.07
CA LEU A 85 -8.05 8.65 11.03
C LEU A 85 -8.80 8.96 12.34
N GLN A 86 -9.65 8.05 12.80
CA GLN A 86 -10.39 8.23 14.05
C GLN A 86 -9.44 8.27 15.25
N ASP A 87 -8.46 7.37 15.29
CA ASP A 87 -7.49 7.32 16.39
C ASP A 87 -6.73 8.63 16.54
N VAL A 88 -6.20 9.14 15.42
CA VAL A 88 -5.48 10.42 15.40
C VAL A 88 -6.36 11.57 15.89
N VAL A 89 -7.60 11.66 15.41
CA VAL A 89 -8.54 12.72 15.84
C VAL A 89 -8.89 12.61 17.33
N GLU A 90 -8.93 11.39 17.86
CA GLU A 90 -9.17 11.12 19.28
C GLU A 90 -7.90 11.19 20.14
N GLY A 91 -6.75 11.55 19.54
CA GLY A 91 -5.47 11.71 20.24
C GLY A 91 -4.78 10.39 20.58
N ARG A 92 -5.16 9.28 19.96
CA ARG A 92 -4.48 7.98 20.04
C ARG A 92 -3.43 7.86 18.94
N HIS A 93 -2.29 7.29 19.28
CA HIS A 93 -1.19 7.14 18.33
C HIS A 93 -1.53 6.20 17.16
N PRO A 94 -1.13 6.52 15.91
CA PRO A 94 -1.21 5.56 14.82
C PRO A 94 -0.03 4.57 14.88
N CYS A 95 0.02 3.60 13.96
CA CYS A 95 1.14 2.65 13.89
C CYS A 95 2.47 3.36 13.56
N GLY A 96 3.59 2.71 13.88
CA GLY A 96 4.93 3.31 13.70
C GLY A 96 5.26 3.75 12.28
N GLU A 97 4.77 3.06 11.24
CA GLU A 97 4.96 3.48 9.84
C GLU A 97 4.23 4.80 9.57
N CYS A 98 2.98 4.93 10.03
CA CYS A 98 2.23 6.18 9.91
C CYS A 98 2.91 7.33 10.67
N ILE A 99 3.44 7.08 11.87
CA ILE A 99 4.18 8.11 12.64
C ILE A 99 5.38 8.61 11.82
N GLY A 100 6.17 7.71 11.23
CA GLY A 100 7.31 8.06 10.39
C GLY A 100 6.91 8.95 9.21
N GLU A 101 5.94 8.50 8.41
CA GLU A 101 5.41 9.24 7.26
C GLU A 101 4.83 10.60 7.66
N ILE A 102 4.14 10.67 8.81
CA ILE A 102 3.61 11.93 9.33
C ILE A 102 4.74 12.92 9.65
N LEU A 103 5.82 12.46 10.31
CA LEU A 103 6.98 13.28 10.64
C LEU A 103 7.83 13.65 9.41
N GLU A 104 7.63 12.96 8.29
CA GLU A 104 8.20 13.32 6.99
C GLU A 104 7.32 14.28 6.18
N GLY A 105 6.07 14.52 6.59
CA GLY A 105 5.12 15.41 5.92
C GLY A 105 4.17 14.72 4.94
N HIS A 106 4.02 13.40 5.03
CA HIS A 106 3.17 12.58 4.15
C HIS A 106 1.82 12.19 4.77
N GLY A 107 1.53 12.72 5.96
CA GLY A 107 0.22 12.66 6.59
C GLY A 107 -0.84 13.45 5.83
N ASN A 108 -2.11 13.13 6.04
CA ASN A 108 -3.20 13.93 5.51
C ASN A 108 -3.16 15.34 6.13
N LYS A 109 -2.88 16.36 5.32
CA LYS A 109 -2.75 17.76 5.78
C LYS A 109 -3.95 18.29 6.56
N TYR A 110 -5.17 17.78 6.32
CA TYR A 110 -6.37 18.20 7.05
C TYR A 110 -6.39 17.68 8.50
N LEU A 111 -5.53 16.72 8.82
CA LEU A 111 -5.37 16.14 10.15
C LEU A 111 -4.15 16.69 10.90
N SER A 112 -3.37 17.61 10.31
CA SER A 112 -2.09 18.06 10.86
C SER A 112 -2.18 18.55 12.32
N GLN A 113 -3.24 19.27 12.66
CA GLN A 113 -3.50 19.77 14.02
C GLN A 113 -3.65 18.66 15.08
N TYR A 114 -3.94 17.42 14.68
CA TYR A 114 -4.15 16.29 15.60
C TYR A 114 -2.88 15.43 15.77
N PHE A 115 -1.96 15.46 14.80
CA PHE A 115 -0.82 14.54 14.78
C PHE A 115 0.10 14.67 16.00
N ALA A 116 0.44 15.88 16.42
CA ALA A 116 1.36 16.07 17.53
C ALA A 116 0.82 15.47 18.84
N ALA A 117 -0.48 15.65 19.11
CA ALA A 117 -1.12 15.08 20.30
C ALA A 117 -1.19 13.55 20.23
N ALA A 118 -1.59 13.01 19.08
CA ALA A 118 -1.67 11.57 18.86
C ALA A 118 -0.30 10.88 19.01
N ILE A 119 0.76 11.46 18.44
CA ILE A 119 2.12 10.89 18.55
C ILE A 119 2.64 10.98 19.99
N ALA A 120 2.40 12.10 20.68
CA ALA A 120 2.83 12.31 22.06
C ALA A 120 2.21 11.32 23.06
N GLU A 121 1.10 10.68 22.72
CA GLU A 121 0.49 9.64 23.56
C GLU A 121 1.40 8.41 23.69
N GLU A 122 2.08 8.00 22.62
CA GLU A 122 3.03 6.87 22.63
C GLU A 122 4.45 7.29 23.04
N VAL A 123 4.93 8.44 22.54
CA VAL A 123 6.34 8.84 22.74
C VAL A 123 6.58 9.67 24.01
N GLY A 124 5.52 10.19 24.64
CA GLY A 124 5.60 11.00 25.87
C GLY A 124 5.08 12.43 25.70
N GLN A 125 4.26 12.88 26.65
CA GLN A 125 3.64 14.21 26.65
C GLN A 125 4.66 15.35 26.81
N GLU A 126 5.83 15.08 27.38
CA GLU A 126 6.95 16.01 27.46
C GLU A 126 7.48 16.44 26.09
N HIS A 127 7.18 15.67 25.03
CA HIS A 127 7.59 15.97 23.66
C HIS A 127 6.52 16.72 22.85
N LEU A 128 5.33 16.97 23.41
CA LEU A 128 4.19 17.54 22.68
C LEU A 128 4.53 18.87 21.99
N GLU A 129 5.20 19.79 22.69
CA GLU A 129 5.54 21.10 22.13
C GLU A 129 6.59 20.99 21.00
N THR A 130 7.57 20.10 21.16
CA THR A 130 8.54 19.81 20.09
C THR A 130 7.86 19.17 18.88
N LEU A 131 6.95 18.22 19.10
CA LEU A 131 6.19 17.58 18.03
C LEU A 131 5.30 18.60 17.30
N LYS A 132 4.65 19.51 18.01
CA LYS A 132 3.89 20.61 17.39
C LYS A 132 4.76 21.45 16.46
N GLN A 133 5.98 21.79 16.89
CA GLN A 133 6.93 22.54 16.05
C GLN A 133 7.35 21.77 14.80
N ILE A 134 7.66 20.47 14.94
CA ILE A 134 8.02 19.60 13.81
C ILE A 134 6.86 19.51 12.82
N ILE A 135 5.65 19.26 13.30
CA ILE A 135 4.45 19.15 12.45
C ILE A 135 4.13 20.49 11.79
N ALA A 136 4.19 21.61 12.52
CA ALA A 136 3.99 22.93 11.90
C ALA A 136 4.98 23.13 10.74
N GLN A 137 6.27 22.91 10.98
CA GLN A 137 7.29 23.01 9.93
C GLN A 137 6.97 22.11 8.73
N LYS A 138 6.67 20.82 8.95
CA LYS A 138 6.46 19.87 7.86
C LYS A 138 5.23 20.17 6.99
N TYR A 139 4.16 20.69 7.59
CA TYR A 139 2.88 20.86 6.89
C TYR A 139 2.62 22.31 6.45
N ASP A 140 3.24 23.30 7.10
CA ASP A 140 3.23 24.70 6.66
C ASP A 140 4.23 24.90 5.48
N ASP A 141 5.39 24.25 5.52
CA ASP A 141 6.33 24.25 4.37
C ASP A 141 5.69 23.56 3.14
N ALA A 142 4.95 22.47 3.35
CA ALA A 142 4.21 21.80 2.28
C ALA A 142 3.07 22.66 1.70
N ALA A 143 2.40 23.48 2.54
CA ALA A 143 1.40 24.44 2.06
C ALA A 143 2.03 25.54 1.20
N CYS A 144 3.29 25.89 1.45
CA CYS A 144 4.04 26.84 0.63
C CYS A 144 4.43 26.28 -0.75
N GLU A 145 4.91 25.03 -0.82
CA GLU A 145 5.35 24.43 -2.09
C GLU A 145 4.21 24.22 -3.10
N ILE A 146 2.98 23.97 -2.61
CA ILE A 146 1.79 23.79 -3.45
C ILE A 146 1.31 25.13 -4.03
N ASN A 147 1.52 26.23 -3.30
CA ASN A 147 1.10 27.57 -3.68
C ASN A 147 2.30 28.39 -4.17
N GLN A 148 2.90 28.03 -5.31
CA GLN A 148 3.95 28.84 -6.00
C GLN A 148 3.46 30.24 -6.46
N THR A 149 2.85 31.00 -5.57
CA THR A 149 2.45 32.39 -5.67
C THR A 149 3.01 33.13 -4.45
N LYS A 150 4.32 33.44 -4.53
CA LYS A 150 4.96 34.69 -4.06
C LYS A 150 4.95 35.14 -2.59
N GLU A 151 4.46 34.39 -1.60
CA GLU A 151 4.39 34.90 -0.20
C GLU A 151 5.04 34.04 0.89
N CYS A 152 6.03 33.18 0.57
CA CYS A 152 6.83 32.49 1.61
C CYS A 152 8.32 32.87 1.56
N GLN A 153 8.62 34.11 1.21
CA GLN A 153 9.90 34.72 1.56
C GLN A 153 9.54 35.87 2.46
N ASP A 154 9.62 35.65 3.77
CA ASP A 154 10.01 36.63 4.79
C ASP A 154 9.62 36.06 6.16
N GLU A 155 10.59 35.45 6.85
CA GLU A 155 11.01 35.76 8.24
C GLU A 155 12.22 34.90 8.68
#